data_AF-A0A968Z8R5-F1
#
_entry.id   AF-A0A968Z8R5-F1
#
_cell.length_a   1.000
_cell.length_b   1.000
_cell.length_c   1.000
_cell.angle_alpha   90.00
_cell.angle_beta   90.00
_cell.angle_gamma   90.00
#
_symmetry.space_group_name_H-M   'P 1'
#
loop_
_entity.id
_entity.type
_entity.pdbx_description
1 polymer ?
#
loop_
_entity_poly.entity_id
_entity_poly.type
_entity_poly.pdbx_seq_one_letter_code
_entity_poly.pdbx_strand_id
1 'polypeptide(L)'
;MNLQKLVFSLTSLVSVLWLQILATPVWSQTQQTSTIASVSFEPPDEDRPKNTVGGASRNDGRCSQDPKNLQPYITAVLPSDRYGLTVESHPTFLVYLPPTVAQNAFFSIKDENDRDHYQTFLPLTQKSGVMAIKLPADALPLETNKTYKWSFVIMCDSSLRPDSPLVEGEIQRVEMNSSLSSQLKGATLIQQAALYGKAGLWYDTVATLAEIGRSQPNDLELATIWENLLTSVELNAIATQPLIK
;
A
#
# COMPACT_ATOMS: atom_id res chain seq x y z
N MET A 1 45.36 72.27 19.77
CA MET A 1 45.53 73.72 19.55
C MET A 1 45.99 73.91 18.11
N ASN A 2 45.22 74.67 17.29
CA ASN A 2 45.38 74.96 15.84
C ASN A 2 45.22 73.75 14.90
N LEU A 3 44.21 73.60 14.03
CA LEU A 3 43.41 74.48 13.15
C LEU A 3 44.19 75.11 11.98
N GLN A 4 43.57 75.02 10.79
CA GLN A 4 43.88 75.64 9.48
C GLN A 4 44.74 74.77 8.55
N LYS A 5 44.56 74.70 7.22
CA LYS A 5 43.65 75.29 6.21
C LYS A 5 43.96 74.51 4.90
N LEU A 6 42.98 74.06 4.11
CA LEU A 6 42.43 74.74 2.91
C LEU A 6 43.18 74.41 1.58
N VAL A 7 42.37 74.07 0.56
CA VAL A 7 42.51 74.32 -0.89
C VAL A 7 43.01 73.22 -1.85
N PHE A 8 42.03 72.69 -2.60
CA PHE A 8 41.92 72.44 -4.05
C PHE A 8 43.19 72.20 -4.91
N SER A 9 43.19 71.12 -5.71
CA SER A 9 42.85 71.16 -7.16
C SER A 9 43.36 69.93 -7.95
N LEU A 10 42.46 69.39 -8.78
CA LEU A 10 42.60 68.60 -10.02
C LEU A 10 43.92 67.83 -10.31
N THR A 11 43.79 66.55 -10.64
CA THR A 11 43.81 66.09 -12.05
C THR A 11 43.39 64.63 -12.19
N SER A 12 42.62 64.37 -13.25
CA SER A 12 42.05 63.10 -13.66
C SER A 12 43.11 62.08 -14.05
N LEU A 13 42.99 60.84 -13.56
CA LEU A 13 43.64 59.67 -14.15
C LEU A 13 42.61 58.54 -14.26
N VAL A 14 42.24 58.29 -15.51
CA VAL A 14 41.34 57.26 -16.00
C VAL A 14 41.83 55.89 -15.53
N SER A 15 41.08 55.25 -14.62
CA SER A 15 41.30 53.85 -14.24
C SER A 15 40.37 52.97 -15.08
N VAL A 16 40.94 52.29 -16.06
CA VAL A 16 40.23 51.26 -16.83
C VAL A 16 40.02 50.07 -15.90
N LEU A 17 38.78 49.88 -15.45
CA LEU A 17 38.36 48.75 -14.64
C LEU A 17 38.38 47.48 -15.50
N TRP A 18 39.32 46.59 -15.23
CA TRP A 18 39.30 45.23 -15.78
C TRP A 18 38.24 44.41 -15.02
N LEU A 19 37.05 44.24 -15.60
CA LEU A 19 36.08 43.24 -15.11
C LEU A 19 36.61 41.84 -15.46
N GLN A 20 37.27 41.19 -14.51
CA GLN A 20 37.55 39.76 -14.57
C GLN A 20 36.26 39.02 -14.19
N ILE A 21 35.55 38.49 -15.18
CA ILE A 21 34.40 37.61 -14.99
C ILE A 21 34.94 36.30 -14.40
N LEU A 22 34.85 36.13 -13.08
CA LEU A 22 35.05 34.83 -12.44
C LEU A 22 33.84 33.96 -12.80
N ALA A 23 33.96 33.19 -13.88
CA ALA A 23 33.02 32.13 -14.18
C ALA A 23 33.14 31.07 -13.08
N THR A 24 32.30 31.17 -12.05
CA THR A 24 32.16 30.11 -11.06
C THR A 24 31.62 28.88 -11.81
N PRO A 25 32.25 27.71 -11.70
CA PRO A 25 31.67 26.50 -12.25
C PRO A 25 30.31 26.32 -11.57
N VAL A 26 29.23 26.42 -12.34
CA VAL A 26 27.90 26.03 -11.89
C VAL A 26 27.96 24.53 -11.76
N TRP A 27 28.03 24.03 -10.53
CA TRP A 27 27.92 22.61 -10.26
C TRP A 27 26.49 22.23 -10.60
N SER A 28 26.30 21.71 -11.81
CA SER A 28 25.02 21.15 -12.24
C SER A 28 24.79 19.90 -11.39
N GLN A 29 24.02 20.06 -10.31
CA GLN A 29 23.40 18.91 -9.66
C GLN A 29 22.45 18.31 -10.69
N THR A 30 22.88 17.20 -11.27
CA THR A 30 22.02 16.31 -12.05
C THR A 30 20.92 15.88 -11.09
N GLN A 31 19.76 16.53 -11.19
CA GLN A 31 18.54 16.00 -10.58
C GLN A 31 18.30 14.66 -11.26
N GLN A 32 18.51 13.56 -10.52
CA GLN A 32 18.02 12.25 -10.92
C GLN A 32 16.52 12.41 -11.12
N THR A 33 16.10 12.55 -12.37
CA THR A 33 14.71 12.38 -12.77
C THR A 33 14.35 10.97 -12.34
N SER A 34 13.59 10.87 -11.25
CA SER A 34 12.99 9.62 -10.81
C SER A 34 12.10 9.17 -11.96
N THR A 35 12.59 8.23 -12.76
CA THR A 35 11.75 7.46 -13.66
C THR A 35 10.66 6.85 -12.80
N ILE A 36 9.40 7.18 -13.10
CA ILE A 36 8.20 6.65 -12.46
C ILE A 36 8.43 5.16 -12.23
N ALA A 37 8.57 4.74 -10.97
CA ALA A 37 8.66 3.34 -10.64
C ALA A 37 7.26 2.76 -10.86
N SER A 38 7.00 2.24 -12.07
CA SER A 38 5.75 1.57 -12.36
C SER A 38 5.68 0.28 -11.53
N VAL A 39 4.75 0.22 -10.58
CA VAL A 39 4.44 -1.02 -9.88
C VAL A 39 3.39 -1.75 -10.70
N SER A 40 3.75 -2.93 -11.20
CA SER A 40 2.87 -3.87 -11.90
C SER A 40 2.83 -5.19 -11.14
N PHE A 41 1.78 -5.97 -11.36
CA PHE A 41 1.67 -7.31 -10.82
C PHE A 41 1.75 -8.34 -11.94
N GLU A 42 2.69 -9.27 -11.82
CA GLU A 42 2.82 -10.45 -12.69
C GLU A 42 2.33 -11.66 -11.90
N PRO A 43 1.13 -12.20 -12.19
CA PRO A 43 0.62 -13.37 -11.49
C PRO A 43 1.59 -14.56 -11.66
N PRO A 44 1.78 -15.40 -10.62
CA PRO A 44 2.60 -16.59 -10.77
C PRO A 44 2.01 -17.54 -11.82
N ASP A 45 2.88 -18.23 -12.57
CA ASP A 45 2.53 -19.26 -13.55
C ASP A 45 1.98 -20.52 -12.85
N GLU A 46 0.76 -20.45 -12.32
CA GLU A 46 0.04 -21.60 -11.78
C GLU A 46 -1.36 -21.67 -12.38
N ASP A 47 -1.67 -22.79 -13.03
CA ASP A 47 -3.03 -23.12 -13.49
C ASP A 47 -3.91 -23.45 -12.28
N ARG A 48 -4.41 -22.43 -11.58
CA ARG A 48 -5.43 -22.63 -10.55
C ARG A 48 -6.84 -22.54 -11.14
N PRO A 49 -7.75 -23.43 -10.72
CA PRO A 49 -9.16 -23.26 -11.01
C PRO A 49 -9.60 -21.86 -10.55
N LYS A 50 -10.29 -21.12 -11.43
CA LYS A 50 -10.95 -19.89 -10.99
C LYS A 50 -11.93 -20.27 -9.90
N ASN A 51 -11.71 -19.79 -8.68
CA ASN A 51 -12.64 -19.98 -7.59
C ASN A 51 -14.02 -19.50 -8.03
N THR A 52 -15.01 -20.37 -7.94
CA THR A 52 -16.41 -19.97 -8.09
C THR A 52 -16.72 -19.00 -6.96
N VAL A 53 -17.38 -17.89 -7.27
CA VAL A 53 -17.93 -16.97 -6.27
C VAL A 53 -18.70 -17.83 -5.26
N GLY A 54 -18.23 -17.89 -4.01
CA GLY A 54 -18.91 -18.65 -2.96
C GLY A 54 -20.37 -18.22 -2.92
N GLY A 55 -21.30 -19.17 -2.80
CA GLY A 55 -22.76 -18.95 -2.83
C GLY A 55 -23.32 -18.07 -1.72
N ALA A 56 -22.48 -17.31 -1.01
CA ALA A 56 -22.82 -16.30 -0.01
C ALA A 56 -23.27 -14.98 -0.66
N SER A 57 -24.05 -15.04 -1.75
CA SER A 57 -24.80 -13.89 -2.27
C SER A 57 -26.17 -13.83 -1.59
N ARG A 58 -26.19 -13.63 -0.27
CA ARG A 58 -27.44 -13.42 0.49
C ARG A 58 -27.51 -12.07 1.20
N ASN A 59 -26.44 -11.29 1.16
CA ASN A 59 -26.42 -9.95 1.71
C ASN A 59 -25.68 -9.04 0.72
N ASP A 60 -26.16 -7.81 0.53
CA ASP A 60 -25.57 -6.78 -0.34
C ASP A 60 -24.22 -6.28 0.23
N GLY A 61 -23.37 -7.17 0.77
CA GLY A 61 -22.08 -6.80 1.39
C GLY A 61 -22.17 -5.75 2.50
N ARG A 62 -23.32 -5.63 3.19
CA ARG A 62 -23.62 -4.56 4.15
C ARG A 62 -24.48 -5.00 5.32
N CYS A 63 -24.45 -4.25 6.42
CA CYS A 63 -25.42 -4.43 7.49
C CYS A 63 -26.79 -3.88 7.07
N SER A 64 -27.88 -4.41 7.63
CA SER A 64 -29.24 -3.94 7.31
C SER A 64 -29.45 -2.45 7.69
N GLN A 65 -28.69 -1.97 8.67
CA GLN A 65 -28.69 -0.59 9.14
C GLN A 65 -27.74 0.32 8.36
N ASP A 66 -26.95 -0.22 7.43
CA ASP A 66 -26.03 0.57 6.59
C ASP A 66 -26.79 1.35 5.50
N PRO A 67 -26.18 2.40 4.92
CA PRO A 67 -26.79 3.18 3.85
C PRO A 67 -27.35 2.31 2.70
N LYS A 68 -28.52 2.69 2.16
CA LYS A 68 -29.23 1.89 1.13
C LYS A 68 -28.52 1.82 -0.23
N ASN A 69 -27.75 2.85 -0.57
CA ASN A 69 -27.01 2.94 -1.83
C ASN A 69 -25.51 2.73 -1.59
N LEU A 70 -25.15 1.73 -0.78
CA LEU A 70 -23.77 1.46 -0.43
C LEU A 70 -23.03 0.91 -1.65
N GLN A 71 -22.14 1.70 -2.24
CA GLN A 71 -21.14 1.22 -3.19
C GLN A 71 -19.83 2.01 -3.02
N PRO A 72 -18.67 1.35 -3.15
CA PRO A 72 -18.49 -0.10 -3.29
C PRO A 72 -18.84 -0.87 -2.00
N TYR A 73 -19.04 -2.19 -2.11
CA TYR A 73 -19.25 -3.08 -0.97
C TYR A 73 -17.93 -3.50 -0.33
N ILE A 74 -18.00 -4.18 0.82
CA ILE A 74 -16.82 -4.82 1.42
C ILE A 74 -16.07 -5.66 0.37
N THR A 75 -14.77 -5.43 0.24
CA THR A 75 -13.96 -6.01 -0.84
C THR A 75 -12.60 -6.42 -0.29
N ALA A 76 -12.18 -7.67 -0.53
CA ALA A 76 -10.81 -8.08 -0.30
C ALA A 76 -9.91 -7.42 -1.36
N VAL A 77 -8.77 -6.85 -0.96
CA VAL A 77 -7.79 -6.31 -1.91
C VAL A 77 -6.95 -7.46 -2.45
N LEU A 78 -7.57 -8.24 -3.33
CA LEU A 78 -7.01 -9.42 -3.98
C LEU A 78 -7.31 -9.44 -5.48
N PRO A 79 -6.49 -10.12 -6.28
CA PRO A 79 -6.85 -10.44 -7.66
C PRO A 79 -8.14 -11.26 -7.73
N SER A 80 -8.72 -11.36 -8.93
CA SER A 80 -10.04 -11.95 -9.14
C SER A 80 -10.14 -13.45 -8.80
N ASP A 81 -9.02 -14.16 -8.76
CA ASP A 81 -8.92 -15.55 -8.29
C ASP A 81 -8.91 -15.70 -6.75
N ARG A 82 -8.86 -14.57 -6.02
CA ARG A 82 -8.80 -14.44 -4.56
C ARG A 82 -7.58 -15.11 -3.94
N TYR A 83 -6.48 -15.15 -4.68
CA TYR A 83 -5.26 -15.81 -4.25
C TYR A 83 -4.06 -14.85 -4.29
N GLY A 84 -3.03 -15.12 -3.49
CA GLY A 84 -1.78 -14.38 -3.57
C GLY A 84 -0.64 -15.03 -2.80
N LEU A 85 0.58 -14.67 -3.18
CA LEU A 85 1.80 -15.13 -2.53
C LEU A 85 2.31 -14.10 -1.53
N THR A 86 3.02 -14.60 -0.52
CA THR A 86 3.85 -13.78 0.36
C THR A 86 5.16 -14.44 0.72
N VAL A 87 6.19 -13.64 1.01
CA VAL A 87 7.43 -14.12 1.66
C VAL A 87 7.42 -13.91 3.17
N GLU A 88 6.53 -13.06 3.66
CA GLU A 88 6.44 -12.69 5.07
C GLU A 88 5.87 -13.82 5.93
N SER A 89 6.50 -14.06 7.07
CA SER A 89 5.98 -14.96 8.10
C SER A 89 4.74 -14.40 8.82
N HIS A 90 4.64 -13.06 8.84
CA HIS A 90 3.58 -12.29 9.49
C HIS A 90 3.04 -11.25 8.50
N PRO A 91 2.28 -11.71 7.49
CA PRO A 91 1.85 -10.85 6.39
C PRO A 91 0.82 -9.81 6.83
N THR A 92 0.55 -8.87 5.94
CA THR A 92 -0.49 -7.85 6.09
C THR A 92 -1.59 -8.09 5.05
N PHE A 93 -2.83 -8.16 5.52
CA PHE A 93 -4.03 -8.34 4.72
C PHE A 93 -4.72 -7.00 4.51
N LEU A 94 -5.26 -6.77 3.33
CA LEU A 94 -5.92 -5.51 3.00
C LEU A 94 -7.38 -5.76 2.63
N VAL A 95 -8.27 -4.97 3.24
CA VAL A 95 -9.72 -5.02 3.02
C VAL A 95 -10.22 -3.60 2.83
N TYR A 96 -11.02 -3.38 1.79
CA TYR A 96 -11.84 -2.18 1.70
C TYR A 96 -13.06 -2.31 2.62
N LEU A 97 -13.17 -1.38 3.56
CA LEU A 97 -14.29 -1.24 4.47
C LEU A 97 -15.23 -0.13 3.96
N PRO A 98 -16.47 -0.44 3.54
CA PRO A 98 -17.45 0.59 3.19
C PRO A 98 -17.95 1.31 4.45
N PRO A 99 -18.69 2.43 4.31
CA PRO A 99 -19.40 3.01 5.44
C PRO A 99 -20.29 1.96 6.13
N THR A 100 -20.09 1.76 7.44
CA THR A 100 -20.85 0.77 8.21
C THR A 100 -21.17 1.26 9.61
N VAL A 101 -22.29 0.81 10.17
CA VAL A 101 -22.66 1.02 11.58
C VAL A 101 -21.94 0.06 12.54
N ALA A 102 -21.35 -1.02 12.02
CA ALA A 102 -20.71 -2.04 12.83
C ALA A 102 -19.52 -1.47 13.61
N GLN A 103 -19.40 -1.89 14.86
CA GLN A 103 -18.31 -1.44 15.75
C GLN A 103 -17.12 -2.39 15.75
N ASN A 104 -17.32 -3.64 15.33
CA ASN A 104 -16.30 -4.66 15.33
C ASN A 104 -16.36 -5.48 14.04
N ALA A 105 -15.21 -6.03 13.67
CA ALA A 105 -15.09 -7.11 12.71
C ALA A 105 -14.40 -8.31 13.36
N PHE A 106 -14.59 -9.48 12.77
CA PHE A 106 -13.86 -10.69 13.10
C PHE A 106 -12.92 -11.01 11.95
N PHE A 107 -11.66 -11.28 12.27
CA PHE A 107 -10.66 -11.72 11.31
C PHE A 107 -10.14 -13.08 11.73
N SER A 108 -10.07 -14.01 10.78
CA SER A 108 -9.54 -15.36 11.04
C SER A 108 -8.68 -15.86 9.89
N ILE A 109 -7.77 -16.77 10.23
CA ILE A 109 -6.92 -17.53 9.32
C ILE A 109 -7.07 -19.00 9.68
N LYS A 110 -7.28 -19.85 8.68
CA LYS A 110 -7.34 -21.30 8.77
C LYS A 110 -6.25 -21.94 7.93
N ASP A 111 -5.73 -23.07 8.38
CA ASP A 111 -4.79 -23.88 7.61
C ASP A 111 -5.49 -24.70 6.51
N GLU A 112 -4.70 -25.45 5.74
CA GLU A 112 -5.17 -26.33 4.65
C GLU A 112 -6.14 -27.44 5.10
N ASN A 113 -6.20 -27.74 6.40
CA ASN A 113 -7.10 -28.74 6.99
C ASN A 113 -8.31 -28.09 7.66
N ASP A 114 -8.59 -26.82 7.35
CA ASP A 114 -9.65 -25.99 7.93
C ASP A 114 -9.55 -25.82 9.46
N ARG A 115 -8.35 -26.00 10.05
CA ARG A 115 -8.09 -25.76 11.47
C ARG A 115 -7.77 -24.30 11.70
N ASP A 116 -8.26 -23.74 12.80
CA ASP A 116 -7.98 -22.35 13.16
C ASP A 116 -6.48 -22.15 13.41
N HIS A 117 -5.86 -21.25 12.63
CA HIS A 117 -4.47 -20.84 12.77
C HIS A 117 -4.36 -19.53 13.56
N TYR A 118 -5.26 -18.58 13.29
CA TYR A 118 -5.34 -17.31 14.00
C TYR A 118 -6.76 -16.77 13.98
N GLN A 119 -7.16 -16.05 15.02
CA GLN A 119 -8.43 -15.34 15.07
C GLN A 119 -8.36 -14.13 16.00
N THR A 120 -9.07 -13.05 15.65
CA THR A 120 -9.15 -11.86 16.49
C THR A 120 -10.39 -11.04 16.19
N PHE A 121 -10.77 -10.18 17.14
CA PHE A 121 -11.77 -9.14 16.96
C PHE A 121 -11.07 -7.80 16.74
N LEU A 122 -11.47 -7.08 15.69
CA LEU A 122 -10.90 -5.81 15.30
C LEU A 122 -11.93 -4.70 15.56
N PRO A 123 -11.63 -3.69 16.39
CA PRO A 123 -12.49 -2.53 16.51
C PRO A 123 -12.47 -1.75 15.19
N LEU A 124 -13.65 -1.41 14.69
CA LEU A 124 -13.81 -0.62 13.47
C LEU A 124 -13.89 0.86 13.83
N THR A 125 -13.08 1.67 13.17
CA THR A 125 -13.31 3.11 13.15
C THR A 125 -14.40 3.35 12.11
N GLN A 126 -15.41 4.21 12.37
CA GLN A 126 -16.52 4.49 11.44
C GLN A 126 -16.08 5.24 10.15
N LYS A 127 -14.83 5.06 9.73
CA LYS A 127 -14.23 5.60 8.52
C LYS A 127 -14.27 4.53 7.45
N SER A 128 -14.73 4.91 6.26
CA SER A 128 -14.62 4.05 5.09
C SER A 128 -13.26 4.21 4.42
N GLY A 129 -12.73 3.12 3.87
CA GLY A 129 -11.47 3.09 3.16
C GLY A 129 -10.81 1.71 3.19
N VAL A 130 -9.65 1.61 2.55
CA VAL A 130 -8.82 0.40 2.59
C VAL A 130 -8.02 0.36 3.89
N MET A 131 -8.26 -0.66 4.71
CA MET A 131 -7.57 -0.91 5.97
C MET A 131 -6.56 -2.05 5.84
N ALA A 132 -5.49 -1.96 6.63
CA ALA A 132 -4.45 -2.97 6.72
C ALA A 132 -4.59 -3.75 8.05
N ILE A 133 -4.52 -5.08 7.96
CA ILE A 133 -4.63 -6.00 9.09
C ILE A 133 -3.34 -6.81 9.12
N LYS A 134 -2.46 -6.51 10.07
CA LYS A 134 -1.18 -7.19 10.21
C LYS A 134 -1.32 -8.41 11.11
N LEU A 135 -0.79 -9.57 10.70
CA LEU A 135 -0.63 -10.71 11.60
C LEU A 135 0.34 -10.31 12.72
N PRO A 136 -0.06 -10.34 14.01
CA PRO A 136 0.81 -9.90 15.11
C PRO A 136 2.07 -10.75 15.24
N ALA A 137 3.17 -10.14 15.66
CA ALA A 137 4.46 -10.83 15.76
C ALA A 137 4.51 -11.92 16.85
N ASP A 138 3.55 -11.92 17.77
CA ASP A 138 3.36 -12.94 18.82
C ASP A 138 2.38 -14.05 18.41
N ALA A 139 1.74 -13.93 17.24
CA ALA A 139 0.94 -15.01 16.66
C ALA A 139 1.83 -16.09 16.06
N LEU A 140 1.25 -17.27 15.77
CA LEU A 140 1.97 -18.33 15.07
C LEU A 140 2.29 -17.87 13.63
N PRO A 141 3.56 -17.89 13.19
CA PRO A 141 3.92 -17.50 11.84
C PRO A 141 3.27 -18.42 10.81
N LEU A 142 2.99 -17.90 9.62
CA LEU A 142 2.65 -18.75 8.49
C LEU A 142 3.87 -19.60 8.12
N GLU A 143 3.71 -20.90 7.99
CA GLU A 143 4.78 -21.80 7.54
C GLU A 143 5.02 -21.66 6.04
N THR A 144 6.28 -21.78 5.61
CA THR A 144 6.61 -21.73 4.18
C THR A 144 6.04 -22.93 3.43
N ASN A 145 5.65 -22.69 2.17
CA ASN A 145 5.00 -23.62 1.23
C ASN A 145 3.64 -24.13 1.70
N LYS A 146 3.00 -23.47 2.68
CA LYS A 146 1.62 -23.75 3.09
C LYS A 146 0.67 -22.66 2.64
N THR A 147 -0.53 -23.08 2.25
CA THR A 147 -1.65 -22.20 1.89
C THR A 147 -2.61 -22.10 3.07
N TYR A 148 -3.08 -20.88 3.32
CA TYR A 148 -4.04 -20.56 4.36
C TYR A 148 -5.23 -19.83 3.75
N LYS A 149 -6.41 -20.03 4.34
CA LYS A 149 -7.62 -19.27 4.02
C LYS A 149 -7.83 -18.23 5.09
N TRP A 150 -8.04 -16.99 4.70
CA TRP A 150 -8.41 -15.93 5.64
C TRP A 150 -9.81 -15.41 5.36
N SER A 151 -10.48 -14.96 6.41
CA SER A 151 -11.81 -14.34 6.32
C SER A 151 -11.87 -13.07 7.16
N PHE A 152 -12.61 -12.09 6.67
CA PHE A 152 -12.95 -10.88 7.40
C PHE A 152 -14.46 -10.71 7.38
N VAL A 153 -15.06 -10.62 8.57
CA VAL A 153 -16.52 -10.60 8.76
C VAL A 153 -16.92 -9.35 9.54
N ILE A 154 -17.86 -8.56 8.99
CA ILE A 154 -18.43 -7.40 9.69
C ILE A 154 -19.48 -7.86 10.69
N MET A 155 -19.38 -7.41 11.95
CA MET A 155 -20.31 -7.77 13.02
C MET A 155 -21.42 -6.72 13.18
N CYS A 156 -22.48 -6.85 12.37
CA CYS A 156 -23.58 -5.87 12.31
C CYS A 156 -24.28 -5.64 13.66
N ASP A 157 -24.57 -6.72 14.39
CA ASP A 157 -25.25 -6.66 15.69
C ASP A 157 -24.33 -7.13 16.83
N SER A 158 -23.02 -6.81 16.74
CA SER A 158 -22.00 -7.24 17.70
C SER A 158 -21.90 -8.77 17.90
N SER A 159 -22.39 -9.54 16.94
CA SER A 159 -22.31 -11.01 16.91
C SER A 159 -21.97 -11.50 15.51
N LEU A 160 -21.34 -12.67 15.43
CA LEU A 160 -21.13 -13.39 14.18
C LEU A 160 -22.44 -14.06 13.77
N ARG A 161 -22.97 -13.69 12.60
CA ARG A 161 -24.20 -14.26 12.07
C ARG A 161 -23.94 -14.87 10.69
N PRO A 162 -24.69 -15.91 10.28
CA PRO A 162 -24.56 -16.49 8.95
C PRO A 162 -24.81 -15.52 7.79
N ASP A 163 -25.51 -14.42 8.04
CA ASP A 163 -25.82 -13.35 7.08
C ASP A 163 -24.91 -12.11 7.23
N SER A 164 -23.91 -12.16 8.11
CA SER A 164 -22.91 -11.09 8.24
C SER A 164 -22.16 -10.88 6.91
N PRO A 165 -21.94 -9.62 6.48
CA PRO A 165 -21.07 -9.33 5.34
C PRO A 165 -19.68 -9.88 5.58
N LEU A 166 -19.12 -10.57 4.59
CA LEU A 166 -17.80 -11.17 4.68
C LEU A 166 -17.04 -11.10 3.36
N VAL A 167 -15.71 -11.10 3.48
CA VAL A 167 -14.80 -11.33 2.37
C VAL A 167 -13.76 -12.35 2.78
N GLU A 168 -13.29 -13.11 1.79
CA GLU A 168 -12.37 -14.22 1.96
C GLU A 168 -11.30 -14.18 0.89
N GLY A 169 -10.16 -14.80 1.19
CA GLY A 169 -9.07 -15.02 0.26
C GLY A 169 -8.10 -16.08 0.74
N GLU A 170 -7.18 -16.44 -0.15
CA GLU A 170 -6.13 -17.41 0.09
C GLU A 170 -4.76 -16.75 0.04
N ILE A 171 -3.88 -17.18 0.94
CA ILE A 171 -2.49 -16.74 1.02
C ILE A 171 -1.57 -17.95 1.11
N GLN A 172 -0.53 -17.99 0.28
CA GLN A 172 0.54 -18.97 0.43
C GLN A 172 1.83 -18.25 0.78
N ARG A 173 2.50 -18.71 1.84
CA ARG A 173 3.86 -18.26 2.11
C ARG A 173 4.84 -19.06 1.25
N VAL A 174 5.73 -18.38 0.54
CA VAL A 174 6.78 -19.00 -0.29
C VAL A 174 8.16 -18.64 0.23
N GLU A 175 9.16 -19.43 -0.16
CA GLU A 175 10.55 -19.15 0.19
C GLU A 175 11.04 -17.86 -0.49
N MET A 176 11.82 -17.08 0.24
CA MET A 176 12.44 -15.87 -0.30
C MET A 176 13.49 -16.26 -1.34
N ASN A 177 13.30 -15.84 -2.59
CA ASN A 177 14.29 -16.01 -3.65
C ASN A 177 15.57 -15.20 -3.34
N SER A 178 16.75 -15.81 -3.48
CA SER A 178 18.03 -15.16 -3.14
C SER A 178 18.39 -13.97 -4.03
N SER A 179 18.01 -14.02 -5.32
CA SER A 179 18.15 -12.89 -6.25
C SER A 179 17.22 -11.75 -5.84
N LEU A 180 15.95 -12.04 -5.54
CA LEU A 180 15.01 -11.04 -5.03
C LEU A 180 15.50 -10.42 -3.73
N SER A 181 15.92 -11.24 -2.75
CA SER A 181 16.50 -10.77 -1.49
C SER A 181 17.70 -9.83 -1.71
N SER A 182 18.53 -10.13 -2.71
CA SER A 182 19.68 -9.27 -3.06
C SER A 182 19.25 -7.95 -3.70
N GLN A 183 18.22 -7.95 -4.56
CA GLN A 183 17.67 -6.74 -5.18
C GLN A 183 16.94 -5.84 -4.18
N LEU A 184 16.30 -6.42 -3.15
CA LEU A 184 15.64 -5.68 -2.09
C LEU A 184 16.63 -4.92 -1.19
N LYS A 185 17.90 -5.35 -1.12
CA LYS A 185 18.93 -4.67 -0.32
C LYS A 185 19.23 -3.29 -0.91
N GLY A 186 18.88 -2.25 -0.16
CA GLY A 186 19.09 -0.86 -0.57
C GLY A 186 18.00 -0.31 -1.49
N ALA A 187 16.97 -1.09 -1.81
CA ALA A 187 15.81 -0.62 -2.54
C ALA A 187 14.94 0.30 -1.68
N THR A 188 14.46 1.40 -2.25
CA THR A 188 13.42 2.23 -1.62
C THR A 188 12.11 1.45 -1.51
N LEU A 189 11.18 1.86 -0.64
CA LEU A 189 9.92 1.14 -0.47
C LEU A 189 9.12 1.00 -1.78
N ILE A 190 9.13 2.02 -2.64
CA ILE A 190 8.46 1.95 -3.95
C ILE A 190 9.14 0.96 -4.90
N GLN A 191 10.47 0.87 -4.85
CA GLN A 191 11.22 -0.14 -5.60
C GLN A 191 10.96 -1.55 -5.05
N GLN A 192 10.85 -1.71 -3.74
CA GLN A 192 10.48 -3.00 -3.12
C GLN A 192 9.10 -3.45 -3.59
N ALA A 193 8.09 -2.57 -3.57
CA ALA A 193 6.76 -2.88 -4.10
C ALA A 193 6.81 -3.34 -5.57
N ALA A 194 7.58 -2.64 -6.41
CA ALA A 194 7.77 -3.02 -7.81
C ALA A 194 8.45 -4.38 -7.97
N LEU A 195 9.47 -4.68 -7.15
CA LEU A 195 10.18 -5.95 -7.16
C LEU A 195 9.27 -7.11 -6.70
N TYR A 196 8.50 -6.91 -5.63
CA TYR A 196 7.50 -7.88 -5.18
C TYR A 196 6.43 -8.14 -6.24
N GLY A 197 5.96 -7.09 -6.91
CA GLY A 197 4.92 -7.20 -7.93
C GLY A 197 5.35 -8.02 -9.14
N LYS A 198 6.59 -7.80 -9.60
CA LYS A 198 7.25 -8.60 -10.65
C LYS A 198 7.54 -10.04 -10.23
N ALA A 199 7.68 -10.29 -8.93
CA ALA A 199 7.90 -11.64 -8.40
C ALA A 199 6.59 -12.38 -8.06
N GLY A 200 5.42 -11.81 -8.37
CA GLY A 200 4.12 -12.40 -8.06
C GLY A 200 3.73 -12.39 -6.58
N LEU A 201 4.44 -11.61 -5.75
CA LEU A 201 4.22 -11.51 -4.30
C LEU A 201 3.16 -10.47 -3.96
N TRP A 202 1.90 -10.76 -4.33
CA TRP A 202 0.78 -9.82 -4.23
C TRP A 202 0.65 -9.16 -2.85
N TYR A 203 0.64 -9.97 -1.77
CA TYR A 203 0.42 -9.45 -0.41
C TYR A 203 1.53 -8.47 -0.01
N ASP A 204 2.79 -8.77 -0.35
CA ASP A 204 3.94 -7.89 -0.08
C ASP A 204 3.85 -6.61 -0.90
N THR A 205 3.44 -6.69 -2.17
CA THR A 205 3.24 -5.53 -3.04
C THR A 205 2.20 -4.56 -2.47
N VAL A 206 0.98 -5.04 -2.21
CA VAL A 206 -0.10 -4.16 -1.75
C VAL A 206 0.12 -3.66 -0.33
N ALA A 207 0.70 -4.46 0.56
CA ALA A 207 1.06 -4.02 1.90
C ALA A 207 2.12 -2.91 1.86
N THR A 208 3.15 -3.07 1.03
CA THR A 208 4.21 -2.06 0.88
C THR A 208 3.63 -0.75 0.33
N LEU A 209 2.81 -0.80 -0.72
CA LEU A 209 2.19 0.40 -1.29
C LEU A 209 1.23 1.09 -0.30
N ALA A 210 0.42 0.33 0.41
CA ALA A 210 -0.51 0.89 1.39
C ALA A 210 0.23 1.58 2.54
N GLU A 211 1.35 1.04 3.00
CA GLU A 211 2.20 1.67 4.02
C GLU A 211 2.74 3.03 3.52
N ILE A 212 3.30 3.07 2.30
CA ILE A 212 3.82 4.32 1.73
C ILE A 212 2.67 5.32 1.53
N GLY A 213 1.56 4.90 0.93
CA GLY A 213 0.40 5.77 0.67
C GLY A 213 -0.21 6.35 1.95
N ARG A 214 -0.25 5.58 3.04
CA ARG A 214 -0.66 6.07 4.36
C ARG A 214 0.31 7.10 4.95
N SER A 215 1.60 6.95 4.69
CA SER A 215 2.63 7.89 5.15
C SER A 215 2.66 9.19 4.35
N GLN A 216 2.19 9.15 3.09
CA GLN A 216 2.25 10.25 2.12
C GLN A 216 0.90 10.44 1.39
N PRO A 217 -0.19 10.79 2.11
CA PRO A 217 -1.55 10.78 1.57
C PRO A 217 -1.83 11.86 0.50
N ASN A 218 -0.94 12.86 0.36
CA ASN A 218 -1.07 13.93 -0.64
C ASN A 218 -0.18 13.71 -1.87
N ASP A 219 0.52 12.58 -1.95
CA ASP A 219 1.36 12.24 -3.09
C ASP A 219 0.49 11.69 -4.23
N LEU A 220 0.30 12.52 -5.26
CA LEU A 220 -0.50 12.18 -6.44
C LEU A 220 0.13 11.07 -7.29
N GLU A 221 1.45 10.93 -7.26
CA GLU A 221 2.13 9.87 -7.99
C GLU A 221 1.84 8.51 -7.32
N LEU A 222 1.94 8.44 -6.00
CA LEU A 222 1.57 7.22 -5.24
C LEU A 222 0.10 6.87 -5.40
N ALA A 223 -0.80 7.87 -5.38
CA ALA A 223 -2.22 7.64 -5.63
C ALA A 223 -2.45 7.03 -7.02
N THR A 224 -1.76 7.54 -8.04
CA THR A 224 -1.85 7.02 -9.42
C THR A 224 -1.28 5.59 -9.52
N ILE A 225 -0.16 5.30 -8.85
CA ILE A 225 0.43 3.95 -8.83
C ILE A 225 -0.53 2.95 -8.17
N TRP A 226 -1.12 3.32 -7.03
CA TRP A 226 -2.12 2.51 -6.33
C TRP A 226 -3.34 2.24 -7.21
N GLU A 227 -3.91 3.29 -7.82
CA GLU A 227 -5.08 3.18 -8.68
C GLU A 227 -4.81 2.27 -9.89
N ASN A 228 -3.67 2.43 -10.56
CA ASN A 228 -3.27 1.60 -11.70
C ASN A 228 -3.08 0.13 -11.31
N LEU A 229 -2.43 -0.14 -10.15
CA LEU A 229 -2.25 -1.50 -9.67
C LEU A 229 -3.60 -2.17 -9.42
N LEU A 230 -4.51 -1.51 -8.68
CA LEU A 230 -5.82 -2.09 -8.38
C LEU A 230 -6.68 -2.27 -9.64
N THR A 231 -6.61 -1.31 -10.57
CA THR A 231 -7.28 -1.41 -11.88
C THR A 231 -6.80 -2.63 -12.68
N SER A 232 -5.49 -2.92 -12.65
CA SER A 232 -4.90 -4.06 -13.37
C SER A 232 -5.42 -5.43 -12.94
N VAL A 233 -5.97 -5.52 -11.72
CA VAL A 233 -6.55 -6.75 -11.16
C VAL A 233 -8.07 -6.62 -10.94
N GLU A 234 -8.72 -5.75 -11.72
CA GLU A 234 -10.18 -5.56 -11.76
C GLU A 234 -10.79 -4.95 -10.46
N LEU A 235 -9.98 -4.35 -9.59
CA LEU A 235 -10.40 -3.68 -8.35
C LEU A 235 -10.72 -2.19 -8.53
N ASN A 236 -11.11 -1.78 -9.73
CA ASN A 236 -11.43 -0.39 -10.11
C ASN A 236 -12.39 0.31 -9.12
N ALA A 237 -13.36 -0.43 -8.58
CA ALA A 237 -14.39 0.11 -7.71
C ALA A 237 -13.83 0.69 -6.40
N ILE A 238 -12.68 0.18 -5.93
CA ILE A 238 -12.03 0.62 -4.69
C ILE A 238 -10.70 1.36 -4.93
N ALA A 239 -10.32 1.54 -6.20
CA ALA A 239 -8.99 2.03 -6.59
C ALA A 239 -8.70 3.47 -6.13
N THR A 240 -9.73 4.29 -5.97
CA THR A 240 -9.66 5.69 -5.54
C THR A 240 -10.10 5.90 -4.08
N GLN A 241 -10.38 4.81 -3.36
CA GLN A 241 -10.81 4.88 -1.97
C GLN A 241 -9.62 5.21 -1.05
N PRO A 242 -9.84 5.95 0.06
CA PRO A 242 -8.75 6.36 0.94
C PRO A 242 -8.12 5.15 1.65
N LEU A 243 -6.82 5.21 1.88
CA LEU A 243 -6.14 4.30 2.80
C LEU A 243 -6.38 4.80 4.25
N ILE A 244 -6.94 3.95 5.10
CA ILE A 244 -7.28 4.31 6.49
C ILE A 244 -6.34 3.65 7.50
N LYS A 245 -6.28 4.24 8.70
CA LYS A 245 -5.40 3.80 9.78
C LYS A 245 -5.89 2.56 10.48
#